data_AF-A0A377BE38-F1
#
_entry.id   AF-A0A377BE38-F1
#
_cell.length_a   1.000
_cell.length_b   1.000
_cell.length_c   1.000
_cell.angle_alpha   90.00
_cell.angle_beta   90.00
_cell.angle_gamma   90.00
#
_symmetry.space_group_name_H-M   'P 1'
#
loop_
_entity.id
_entity.type
_entity.pdbx_description
1 polymer ?
#
loop_
_entity_poly.entity_id
_entity_poly.type
_entity_poly.pdbx_seq_one_letter_code
_entity_poly.pdbx_strand_id
1 'polypeptide(L)' 'MSSEKLYSPLKVGAITAANRIFMAPLTRSAQY' A
#
# COMPACT_ATOMS: atom_id res chain seq x y z
N MET A 1 7.25 10.50 9.77
CA MET A 1 6.86 9.08 9.89
C MET A 1 8.09 8.28 10.24
N SER A 2 8.08 7.49 11.32
CA SER A 2 9.20 6.57 11.59
C SER A 2 9.21 5.43 10.55
N SER A 3 10.38 5.13 9.97
CA SER A 3 10.59 4.08 8.95
C SER A 3 10.06 2.71 9.42
N GLU A 4 10.28 2.38 10.69
CA GLU A 4 9.88 1.10 11.28
C GLU A 4 8.37 0.85 11.18
N LYS A 5 7.56 1.91 11.33
CA LYS A 5 6.10 1.78 11.24
C LYS A 5 5.63 1.53 9.81
N LEU A 6 6.35 2.05 8.81
CA LEU A 6 5.98 1.93 7.39
C LEU A 6 6.08 0.48 6.89
N TYR A 7 7.10 -0.25 7.35
CA TYR A 7 7.34 -1.65 6.98
C TYR A 7 6.74 -2.67 7.96
N SER A 8 5.99 -2.21 8.96
CA SER A 8 5.28 -3.11 9.88
C SER A 8 4.05 -3.76 9.22
N PRO A 9 3.73 -5.02 9.54
CA PRO A 9 2.53 -5.68 9.04
C PRO A 9 1.24 -4.94 9.41
N LEU A 10 0.23 -5.05 8.55
CA LEU A 10 -1.09 -4.46 8.74
C LEU A 10 -2.20 -5.45 8.37
N LYS A 11 -3.10 -5.73 9.31
CA LYS A 11 -4.29 -6.55 9.05
C LYS A 11 -5.37 -5.71 8.35
N VAL A 12 -5.87 -6.21 7.22
CA VAL A 12 -6.91 -5.57 6.40
C VAL A 12 -7.98 -6.61 6.07
N GLY A 13 -9.11 -6.57 6.77
CA GLY A 13 -10.16 -7.57 6.63
C GLY A 13 -9.64 -8.99 6.91
N ALA A 14 -9.76 -9.87 5.91
CA ALA A 14 -9.30 -11.27 5.98
C ALA A 14 -7.81 -11.45 5.62
N ILE A 15 -7.11 -10.42 5.15
CA ILE A 15 -5.71 -10.50 4.70
C ILE A 15 -4.78 -9.73 5.65
N THR A 16 -3.51 -10.14 5.68
CA THR A 16 -2.44 -9.41 6.37
C THR A 16 -1.44 -8.91 5.33
N ALA A 17 -1.33 -7.60 5.18
CA ALA A 17 -0.32 -6.97 4.33
C ALA A 17 1.03 -6.93 5.05
N ALA A 18 2.11 -7.24 4.35
CA ALA A 18 3.46 -7.26 4.92
C ALA A 18 3.99 -5.86 5.28
N ASN A 19 3.44 -4.81 4.68
CA ASN A 19 3.82 -3.42 4.93
C ASN A 19 2.59 -2.50 4.78
N ARG A 20 2.80 -1.20 5.03
CA ARG A 20 1.76 -0.17 4.89
C ARG A 20 1.87 0.61 3.58
N ILE A 21 2.49 0.04 2.57
CA ILE A 21 2.74 0.66 1.26
C ILE A 21 1.73 0.07 0.28
N PHE A 22 0.76 0.88 -0.13
CA PHE A 22 -0.29 0.48 -1.05
C PHE A 22 -0.31 1.41 -2.26
N MET A 23 -0.59 0.83 -3.43
CA MET A 23 -0.88 1.62 -4.63
C MET A 23 -2.36 1.96 -4.63
N ALA A 24 -2.67 3.26 -4.60
CA ALA A 24 -4.02 3.73 -4.90
C ALA A 24 -4.40 3.35 -6.34
N PRO A 25 -5.69 3.18 -6.66
CA PRO A 25 -6.12 3.07 -8.03
C PRO A 25 -5.86 4.40 -8.75
N LEU A 26 -5.00 4.37 -9.77
CA LEU A 26 -4.63 5.55 -10.54
C LEU A 26 -5.09 5.38 -11.98
N THR A 27 -5.95 6.30 -12.45
CA THR A 27 -6.32 6.38 -13.87
C THR A 27 -5.08 6.57 -14.72
N ARG A 28 -4.87 5.68 -15.70
CA ARG A 28 -3.76 5.78 -16.64
C ARG A 28 -4.28 6.41 -17.93
N SER A 29 -3.96 7.68 -18.16
CA SER A 29 -4.20 8.30 -19.46
C SER A 29 -3.24 7.69 -20.48
N ALA A 30 -3.78 6.93 -21.44
CA ALA A 30 -3.02 6.47 -22.59
C ALA A 30 -2.79 7.67 -23.51
N GLN A 31 -1.55 8.14 -23.59
CA GLN A 31 -1.14 9.15 -24.56
C GLN A 31 -0.58 8.38 -25.76
N TYR A 32 -1.35 8.37 -26.85
CA TYR A 32 -0.94 7.84 -28.16
C TYR A 32 -0.12 8.87 -28.91
#